data_AF-A0A397SG12-F1
#
_entry.id   AF-A0A397SG12-F1
#
_cell.length_a   1.000
_cell.length_b   1.000
_cell.length_c   1.000
_cell.angle_alpha   90.00
_cell.angle_beta   90.00
_cell.angle_gamma   90.00
#
_symmetry.space_group_name_H-M   'P 1'
#
loop_
_entity.id
_entity.type
_entity.pdbx_description
1 polymer ?
#
loop_
_entity_poly.entity_id
_entity_poly.type
_entity_poly.pdbx_seq_one_letter_code
_entity_poly.pdbx_strand_id
1 'polypeptide(L)'
;MYNEKNDALMEWDRIMVMGNKVYLCETKHNMTIEHINKLQTRLKEFPNKLLIMKNEKFKELMNKIYIGVAFASFFLPKLRLNSKNLGLIVVYPSGNWFTVNFSDAFN
;
A
#
# COMPACT_ATOMS: atom_id res chain seq x y z
N MET A 1 -10.56 -8.89 0.86
CA MET A 1 -11.76 -8.11 0.48
C MET A 1 -12.55 -8.91 -0.53
N TYR A 2 -13.89 -9.01 -0.40
CA TYR A 2 -14.73 -9.87 -1.25
C TYR A 2 -15.90 -9.11 -1.87
N ASN A 3 -16.33 -9.53 -3.06
CA ASN A 3 -17.55 -9.02 -3.69
C ASN A 3 -18.80 -9.75 -3.16
N GLU A 4 -19.97 -9.40 -3.70
CA GLU A 4 -21.25 -10.04 -3.35
C GLU A 4 -21.29 -11.56 -3.64
N LYS A 5 -20.55 -12.00 -4.66
CA LYS A 5 -20.42 -13.41 -5.05
C LYS A 5 -19.39 -14.18 -4.20
N ASN A 6 -18.80 -13.55 -3.18
CA ASN A 6 -17.68 -14.05 -2.37
C ASN A 6 -16.39 -14.33 -3.17
N ASP A 7 -16.19 -13.71 -4.34
CA ASP A 7 -14.90 -13.74 -5.04
C ASP A 7 -13.92 -12.78 -4.34
N ALA A 8 -12.66 -13.21 -4.20
CA ALA A 8 -11.60 -12.37 -3.67
C ALA A 8 -11.30 -11.21 -4.63
N LEU A 9 -11.47 -9.98 -4.16
CA LEU A 9 -11.22 -8.76 -4.94
C LEU A 9 -9.77 -8.30 -4.84
N MET A 10 -9.27 -8.22 -3.61
CA MET A 10 -7.95 -7.70 -3.26
C MET A 10 -7.61 -8.08 -1.82
N GLU A 11 -6.32 -8.22 -1.55
CA GLU A 11 -5.76 -8.49 -0.24
C GLU A 11 -4.65 -7.49 0.05
N TRP A 12 -4.58 -7.02 1.30
CA TRP A 12 -3.52 -6.15 1.80
C TRP A 12 -3.03 -6.74 3.11
N ASP A 13 -1.72 -6.75 3.35
CA ASP A 13 -1.16 -7.27 4.60
C ASP A 13 -1.63 -6.45 5.80
N ARG A 14 -1.84 -5.14 5.59
CA ARG A 14 -2.47 -4.25 6.57
C ARG A 14 -3.14 -3.07 5.90
N ILE A 15 -4.25 -2.63 6.49
CA ILE A 15 -4.94 -1.38 6.18
C ILE A 15 -5.00 -0.56 7.47
N MET A 16 -4.54 0.69 7.43
CA MET A 16 -4.62 1.62 8.56
C MET A 16 -5.34 2.88 8.15
N VAL A 17 -6.19 3.41 9.02
CA VAL A 17 -6.97 4.62 8.77
C VAL A 17 -6.55 5.69 9.77
N MET A 18 -6.17 6.86 9.27
CA MET A 18 -5.85 8.02 10.10
C MET A 18 -6.51 9.26 9.51
N GLY A 19 -7.59 9.72 10.13
CA GLY A 19 -8.41 10.82 9.61
C GLY A 19 -8.90 10.55 8.19
N ASN A 20 -8.48 11.37 7.23
CA ASN A 20 -8.83 11.22 5.82
C ASN A 20 -7.81 10.43 4.98
N LYS A 21 -6.84 9.76 5.62
CA LYS A 21 -5.80 8.98 4.95
C LYS A 21 -6.00 7.50 5.23
N VAL A 22 -5.83 6.68 4.20
CA VAL A 22 -5.83 5.21 4.27
C VAL A 22 -4.47 4.71 3.80
N TYR A 23 -3.76 4.04 4.68
CA TYR A 23 -2.46 3.43 4.41
C TYR A 23 -2.67 1.97 4.02
N LEU A 24 -2.28 1.63 2.80
CA LEU A 24 -2.41 0.30 2.21
C LEU A 24 -1.03 -0.34 2.16
N CYS A 25 -0.79 -1.30 3.05
CA CYS A 25 0.54 -1.86 3.28
C CYS A 25 0.72 -3.18 2.53
N GLU A 26 1.88 -3.31 1.90
CA GLU A 26 2.43 -4.60 1.45
C GLU A 26 3.81 -4.81 2.05
N THR A 27 3.99 -6.00 2.59
CA THR A 27 5.14 -6.48 3.32
C THR A 27 5.76 -7.63 2.55
N LYS A 28 7.08 -7.59 2.40
CA LYS A 28 7.84 -8.69 1.79
C LYS A 28 9.10 -8.96 2.58
N HIS A 29 9.55 -10.20 2.56
CA HIS A 29 10.91 -10.49 3.01
C HIS A 29 11.92 -9.83 2.07
N ASN A 30 11.79 -10.05 0.75
CA ASN A 30 12.62 -9.43 -0.28
C ASN A 30 11.75 -8.61 -1.26
N MET A 31 12.00 -7.30 -1.33
CA MET A 31 11.27 -6.42 -2.24
C MET A 31 11.85 -6.52 -3.65
N THR A 32 10.96 -6.65 -4.65
CA THR A 32 11.32 -6.69 -6.07
C THR A 32 10.62 -5.57 -6.82
N ILE A 33 11.07 -5.28 -8.04
CA ILE A 33 10.40 -4.31 -8.91
C ILE A 33 8.96 -4.73 -9.26
N GLU A 34 8.73 -6.04 -9.41
CA GLU A 34 7.40 -6.58 -9.68
C GLU A 34 6.44 -6.32 -8.51
N HIS A 35 6.90 -6.54 -7.27
CA HIS A 35 6.11 -6.22 -6.08
C HIS A 35 5.72 -4.74 -6.04
N ILE A 36 6.65 -3.84 -6.33
CA ILE A 36 6.41 -2.38 -6.35
C ILE A 36 5.38 -2.01 -7.42
N ASN A 37 5.54 -2.54 -8.63
CA ASN A 37 4.61 -2.27 -9.74
C ASN A 37 3.21 -2.83 -9.42
N LYS A 38 3.14 -4.04 -8.88
CA LYS A 38 1.87 -4.67 -8.48
C LYS A 38 1.17 -3.87 -7.39
N LEU A 39 1.91 -3.38 -6.38
CA LEU A 39 1.37 -2.51 -5.35
C LEU A 39 0.82 -1.21 -5.96
N GLN A 40 1.55 -0.58 -6.89
CA GLN A 40 1.09 0.64 -7.54
C GLN A 40 -0.21 0.41 -8.34
N THR A 41 -0.28 -0.68 -9.11
CA THR A 41 -1.49 -1.05 -9.85
C THR A 41 -2.66 -1.27 -8.91
N ARG A 42 -2.46 -2.04 -7.83
CA ARG A 42 -3.50 -2.30 -6.83
C ARG A 42 -3.96 -1.04 -6.11
N LEU A 43 -3.05 -0.10 -5.84
CA LEU A 43 -3.39 1.19 -5.24
C LEU A 43 -4.33 1.99 -6.14
N LYS A 44 -4.09 2.00 -7.46
CA LYS A 44 -4.97 2.65 -8.45
C LYS A 44 -6.32 1.95 -8.59
N GLU A 45 -6.35 0.63 -8.46
CA GLU A 45 -7.59 -0.16 -8.56
C GLU A 45 -8.44 -0.12 -7.28
N PHE A 46 -7.83 0.19 -6.13
CA PHE A 46 -8.48 0.13 -4.83
C PHE A 46 -9.83 0.85 -4.75
N PRO A 47 -10.00 2.09 -5.26
CA PRO A 47 -11.30 2.78 -5.23
C PRO A 47 -12.38 2.01 -5.98
N ASN A 48 -12.05 1.44 -7.13
CA ASN A 48 -12.99 0.65 -7.93
C ASN A 48 -13.36 -0.66 -7.22
N LYS A 49 -12.40 -1.28 -6.50
CA LYS A 49 -12.69 -2.49 -5.71
C LYS A 49 -13.58 -2.19 -4.50
N LEU A 50 -13.51 -0.98 -3.92
CA LEU A 50 -14.40 -0.58 -2.84
C LEU A 50 -15.86 -0.48 -3.31
N LEU A 51 -16.11 0.00 -4.54
CA LEU A 51 -17.47 0.15 -5.10
C LEU A 51 -18.24 -1.17 -5.20
N ILE A 52 -17.54 -2.27 -5.48
CA ILE A 52 -18.13 -3.60 -5.68
C ILE A 52 -17.93 -4.52 -4.46
N MET A 53 -17.45 -3.98 -3.34
CA MET A 53 -17.22 -4.75 -2.14
C MET A 53 -18.52 -4.97 -1.37
N LYS A 54 -18.69 -6.19 -0.87
CA LYS A 54 -19.82 -6.61 -0.06
C LYS A 54 -19.89 -5.97 1.33
N ASN A 55 -18.73 -5.72 1.94
CA ASN A 55 -18.68 -5.26 3.33
C ASN A 55 -18.88 -3.73 3.43
N GLU A 56 -20.03 -3.32 3.95
CA GLU A 56 -20.37 -1.91 4.18
C GLU A 56 -19.33 -1.14 5.02
N LYS A 57 -18.65 -1.80 5.99
CA LYS A 57 -17.61 -1.14 6.80
C LYS A 57 -16.43 -0.65 5.95
N PHE A 58 -16.15 -1.32 4.83
CA PHE A 58 -15.12 -0.87 3.90
C PHE A 58 -15.56 0.32 3.04
N LYS A 59 -16.86 0.59 2.92
CA LYS A 59 -17.34 1.80 2.23
C LYS A 59 -16.98 3.07 3.00
N GLU A 60 -16.74 2.99 4.30
CA GLU A 60 -16.18 4.11 5.09
C GLU A 60 -14.78 4.54 4.59
N LEU A 61 -14.09 3.68 3.83
CA LEU A 61 -12.80 4.01 3.23
C LEU A 61 -12.92 4.83 1.93
N MET A 62 -14.12 4.96 1.38
CA MET A 62 -14.38 5.73 0.16
C MET A 62 -14.04 7.21 0.34
N ASN A 63 -13.68 7.87 -0.77
CA ASN A 63 -13.37 9.30 -0.82
C ASN A 63 -12.22 9.76 0.11
N LYS A 64 -11.39 8.81 0.58
CA LYS A 64 -10.17 9.09 1.34
C LYS A 64 -8.94 9.15 0.42
N ILE A 65 -7.86 9.70 0.96
CA ILE A 65 -6.55 9.71 0.30
C ILE A 65 -5.88 8.35 0.54
N TYR A 66 -5.63 7.61 -0.53
CA TYR A 66 -4.97 6.30 -0.45
C TYR A 66 -3.45 6.45 -0.58
N ILE A 67 -2.73 5.89 0.38
CA ILE A 67 -1.27 5.96 0.46
C ILE A 67 -0.73 4.53 0.46
N GLY A 68 0.08 4.20 -0.56
CA GLY A 68 0.76 2.91 -0.63
C GLY A 68 1.99 2.87 0.27
N VAL A 69 2.14 1.79 1.04
CA VAL A 69 3.30 1.55 1.90
C VAL A 69 3.97 0.26 1.50
N ALA A 70 5.22 0.35 1.02
CA ALA A 70 6.07 -0.79 0.71
C ALA A 70 7.02 -1.05 1.89
N PHE A 71 6.83 -2.17 2.57
CA PHE A 71 7.67 -2.62 3.68
C PHE A 71 8.49 -3.83 3.22
N ALA A 72 9.81 -3.83 3.44
CA ALA A 72 10.56 -5.07 3.35
C ALA A 72 11.79 -5.17 4.26
N SER A 73 12.12 -6.41 4.67
CA SER A 73 13.36 -6.72 5.40
C SER A 73 14.60 -6.53 4.50
N PHE A 74 14.53 -6.98 3.25
CA PHE A 74 15.54 -6.75 2.23
C PHE A 74 14.98 -5.81 1.17
N PHE A 75 15.43 -4.56 1.20
CA PHE A 75 14.96 -3.51 0.31
C PHE A 75 16.15 -2.74 -0.29
N LEU A 76 16.54 -3.13 -1.50
CA LEU A 76 17.72 -2.56 -2.18
C LEU A 76 17.59 -1.03 -2.37
N PRO A 77 18.68 -0.25 -2.19
CA PRO A 77 18.66 1.20 -2.32
C PRO A 77 18.00 1.73 -3.61
N LYS A 78 18.29 1.10 -4.76
CA LYS A 78 17.70 1.46 -6.06
C LYS A 78 16.18 1.28 -6.07
N LEU A 79 15.68 0.21 -5.46
CA LEU A 79 14.24 -0.04 -5.37
C LEU A 79 13.57 0.93 -4.40
N ARG A 80 14.23 1.29 -3.29
CA ARG A 80 13.73 2.32 -2.34
C ARG A 80 13.54 3.66 -3.04
N LEU A 81 14.54 4.09 -3.81
CA LEU A 81 14.48 5.32 -4.59
C LEU A 81 13.35 5.25 -5.64
N ASN A 82 13.26 4.13 -6.36
CA ASN A 82 12.18 3.93 -7.32
C ASN A 82 10.79 4.01 -6.65
N SER A 83 10.58 3.32 -5.53
CA SER A 83 9.33 3.37 -4.77
C SER A 83 8.99 4.79 -4.31
N LYS A 84 9.99 5.55 -3.84
CA LYS A 84 9.81 6.96 -3.47
C LYS A 84 9.33 7.80 -4.67
N ASN A 85 9.99 7.65 -5.82
CA ASN A 85 9.63 8.35 -7.05
C ASN A 85 8.22 7.99 -7.54
N LEU A 86 7.74 6.80 -7.21
CA LEU A 86 6.37 6.35 -7.51
C LEU A 86 5.34 6.82 -6.48
N GLY A 87 5.73 7.63 -5.50
CA GLY A 87 4.83 8.20 -4.50
C GLY A 87 4.55 7.29 -3.31
N LEU A 88 5.34 6.22 -3.12
CA LEU A 88 5.13 5.25 -2.04
C LEU A 88 5.89 5.65 -0.77
N ILE A 89 5.33 5.30 0.39
CA ILE A 89 6.09 5.26 1.64
C ILE A 89 6.91 3.98 1.65
N VAL A 90 8.19 4.09 1.99
CA VAL A 90 9.14 2.98 2.00
C VAL A 90 9.58 2.70 3.43
N VAL A 91 9.39 1.46 3.90
CA VAL A 91 9.81 1.02 5.24
C VAL A 91 10.84 -0.10 5.09
N TYR A 92 12.01 0.06 5.72
CA TYR A 92 13.11 -0.90 5.60
C TYR A 92 14.03 -0.88 6.84
N PRO A 93 14.70 -2.00 7.19
CA PRO A 93 15.71 -2.03 8.24
C PRO A 93 16.92 -1.14 7.92
N SER A 94 17.39 -0.40 8.91
CA SER A 94 18.63 0.39 8.85
C SER A 94 19.26 0.43 10.24
N GLY A 95 20.44 -0.17 10.39
CA GLY A 95 21.03 -0.41 11.70
C GLY A 95 20.11 -1.30 12.56
N ASN A 96 19.83 -0.86 13.79
CA ASN A 96 18.97 -1.60 14.75
C ASN A 96 17.49 -1.20 14.68
N TRP A 97 17.09 -0.37 13.71
CA TRP A 97 15.75 0.21 13.64
C TRP A 97 15.15 0.05 12.23
N PHE A 98 13.85 0.28 12.12
CA PHE A 98 13.21 0.50 10.83
C PHE A 98 13.25 1.98 10.48
N THR A 99 13.68 2.29 9.27
CA THR A 99 13.60 3.62 8.68
C THR A 99 12.36 3.72 7.82
N VAL A 100 11.71 4.88 7.88
CA VAL A 100 10.55 5.22 7.05
C VAL A 100 10.95 6.40 6.16
N ASN A 101 10.91 6.20 4.84
CA ASN A 101 11.08 7.28 3.87
C ASN A 101 9.71 7.66 3.31
N PHE A 102 9.33 8.91 3.54
CA PHE A 102 8.12 9.50 2.97
C PHE A 102 8.38 9.93 1.52
N SER A 103 7.37 9.78 0.67
CA SER A 103 7.37 10.41 -0.66
C SER A 103 7.28 11.92 -0.51
N ASP A 104 7.99 12.65 -1.38
CA ASP A 104 7.96 14.12 -1.41
C ASP A 104 6.58 14.66 -1.80
N ALA A 105 5.68 13.83 -2.35
CA ALA A 105 4.30 14.18 -2.66
C ALA A 105 3.41 14.39 -1.42
N PHE A 106 3.93 14.18 -0.21
CA PHE A 106 3.19 14.32 1.05
C PHE A 106 3.75 15.41 1.99
N ASN A 107 4.74 16.19 1.54
CA ASN A 107 5.32 17.33 2.26
C ASN A 107 4.80 18.66 1.70
#